data_AF-A0A1V4TLE8-F1
#
_entry.id   AF-A0A1V4TLE8-F1
#
_cell.length_a   1.000
_cell.length_b   1.000
_cell.length_c   1.000
_cell.angle_alpha   90.00
_cell.angle_beta   90.00
_cell.angle_gamma   90.00
#
_symmetry.space_group_name_H-M   'P 1'
#
loop_
_entity.id
_entity.type
_entity.pdbx_description
1 polymer ?
#
loop_
_entity_poly.entity_id
_entity_poly.type
_entity_poly.pdbx_seq_one_letter_code
_entity_poly.pdbx_strand_id
1 'polypeptide(L)'
;MFGGKRIDRVRDTQRVREIQDLIRTIAGDVHENGKEMEQVKAMMKANKPPAPSMEMPPAPAHRPEPPRAVPPPYQPPPRVPEVERPRDPPAPAPQPPARERPVFCIHCGSRLPPDGFGCPVCAARNSRICPNCGTRVNITMVTCPVCRRVMPPVVPYQRH
;
A
#
# COMPACT_ATOMS: atom_id res chain seq x y z
N MET A 1 -41.69 -34.54 -22.61
CA MET A 1 -41.37 -33.21 -22.07
C MET A 1 -40.20 -32.59 -22.86
N PHE A 2 -40.47 -31.77 -23.88
CA PHE A 2 -39.44 -31.11 -24.71
C PHE A 2 -39.73 -29.61 -24.81
N GLY A 3 -39.42 -28.85 -23.75
CA GLY A 3 -39.73 -27.41 -23.67
C GLY A 3 -38.54 -26.45 -23.51
N GLY A 4 -37.33 -26.92 -23.20
CA GLY A 4 -36.23 -26.04 -22.77
C GLY A 4 -35.42 -25.35 -23.88
N LYS A 5 -35.24 -25.98 -25.04
CA LYS A 5 -34.17 -25.57 -25.99
C LYS A 5 -34.42 -24.27 -26.78
N ARG A 6 -35.67 -23.80 -26.88
CA ARG A 6 -35.99 -22.59 -27.68
C ARG A 6 -35.76 -21.30 -26.91
N ILE A 7 -35.97 -21.31 -25.60
CA ILE A 7 -35.81 -20.13 -24.75
C ILE A 7 -34.32 -19.79 -24.60
N ASP A 8 -33.45 -20.79 -24.47
CA ASP A 8 -31.99 -20.58 -24.43
C ASP A 8 -31.47 -19.90 -25.69
N ARG A 9 -31.91 -20.30 -26.88
CA ARG A 9 -31.45 -19.70 -28.15
C ARG A 9 -31.80 -18.22 -28.27
N VAL A 10 -32.98 -17.79 -27.82
CA VAL A 10 -33.39 -16.38 -27.88
C VAL A 10 -32.60 -15.55 -26.87
N ARG A 11 -32.31 -16.10 -25.69
CA ARG A 11 -31.49 -15.44 -24.67
C ARG A 11 -30.02 -15.34 -25.10
N ASP A 12 -29.52 -16.36 -25.78
CA ASP A 12 -28.17 -16.37 -26.35
C ASP A 12 -28.03 -15.37 -27.50
N THR A 13 -29.01 -15.28 -28.41
CA THR A 13 -28.95 -14.27 -29.49
C THR A 13 -29.01 -12.85 -28.95
N GLN A 14 -29.80 -12.62 -27.89
CA GLN A 14 -29.84 -11.32 -27.22
C GLN A 14 -28.50 -10.97 -26.57
N ARG A 15 -27.88 -11.90 -25.83
CA ARG A 15 -26.54 -11.70 -25.25
C ARG A 15 -25.47 -11.45 -26.30
N VAL A 16 -25.52 -12.16 -27.42
CA VAL A 16 -24.55 -11.98 -28.52
C VAL A 16 -24.65 -10.57 -29.10
N ARG A 17 -25.86 -10.01 -29.25
CA ARG A 17 -26.05 -8.63 -29.71
C ARG A 17 -25.49 -7.62 -28.72
N GLU A 18 -25.80 -7.77 -27.44
CA GLU A 18 -25.29 -6.90 -26.37
C GLU A 18 -23.75 -6.89 -26.32
N ILE A 19 -23.12 -8.06 -26.48
CA ILE A 19 -21.67 -8.17 -26.52
C ILE A 19 -21.10 -7.47 -27.77
N GLN A 20 -21.73 -7.61 -28.93
CA GLN A 20 -21.27 -6.94 -30.16
C GLN A 20 -21.36 -5.42 -30.07
N ASP A 21 -22.43 -4.87 -29.49
CA ASP A 21 -22.59 -3.43 -29.28
C ASP A 21 -21.58 -2.88 -28.27
N LEU A 22 -21.29 -3.65 -27.21
CA LEU A 22 -20.25 -3.29 -26.26
C LEU A 22 -18.87 -3.26 -26.91
N ILE A 23 -18.52 -4.27 -27.72
CA ILE A 23 -17.25 -4.31 -28.44
C ILE A 23 -17.13 -3.11 -29.39
N ARG A 24 -18.20 -2.76 -30.11
CA ARG A 24 -18.19 -1.63 -31.05
C ARG A 24 -17.97 -0.30 -30.33
N THR A 25 -18.63 -0.12 -29.18
CA THR A 25 -18.44 1.06 -28.32
C THR A 25 -17.00 1.15 -27.84
N ILE A 26 -16.47 0.07 -27.24
CA ILE A 26 -15.09 0.05 -26.73
C ILE A 26 -14.07 0.27 -27.86
N ALA A 27 -14.28 -0.33 -29.04
CA ALA A 27 -13.38 -0.15 -30.18
C ALA A 27 -13.35 1.30 -30.69
N GLY A 28 -14.50 1.99 -30.66
CA GLY A 28 -14.57 3.43 -30.96
C GLY A 28 -13.79 4.26 -29.94
N ASP A 29 -14.00 4.00 -28.66
CA ASP A 29 -13.32 4.70 -27.56
C ASP A 29 -11.80 4.49 -27.58
N VAL A 30 -11.33 3.29 -27.90
CA VAL A 30 -9.90 2.98 -28.00
C VAL A 30 -9.23 3.74 -29.16
N HIS A 31 -9.94 3.93 -30.27
CA HIS A 31 -9.37 4.63 -31.43
C HIS A 31 -9.21 6.14 -31.19
N GLU A 32 -10.18 6.77 -30.54
CA GLU A 32 -10.11 8.19 -30.14
C GLU A 32 -8.99 8.42 -29.10
N ASN A 33 -8.95 7.59 -28.04
CA ASN A 33 -7.90 7.67 -27.02
C ASN A 33 -6.48 7.42 -27.59
N GLY A 34 -6.35 6.59 -28.62
CA GLY A 34 -5.07 6.34 -29.28
C GLY A 34 -4.47 7.58 -29.93
N LYS A 35 -5.32 8.43 -30.53
CA LYS A 35 -4.90 9.69 -31.16
C LYS A 35 -4.46 10.71 -30.11
N GLU A 36 -5.19 10.83 -29.01
CA GLU A 36 -4.83 11.71 -27.90
C GLU A 36 -3.49 11.29 -27.27
N MET A 37 -3.26 9.99 -27.10
CA MET A 37 -2.00 9.49 -26.54
C MET A 37 -0.81 9.78 -27.44
N GLU A 38 -0.97 9.72 -28.76
CA GLU A 38 0.07 10.08 -29.73
C GLU A 38 0.36 11.59 -29.70
N GLN A 39 -0.67 12.42 -29.57
CA GLN A 39 -0.54 13.87 -29.45
C GLN A 39 0.24 14.29 -28.19
N VAL A 40 -0.07 13.68 -27.04
CA VAL A 40 0.64 13.94 -25.77
C VAL A 40 2.11 13.51 -25.89
N LYS A 41 2.39 12.39 -26.55
CA LYS A 41 3.75 11.92 -26.80
C LYS A 41 4.53 12.89 -27.69
N ALA A 42 3.88 13.48 -28.70
CA ALA A 42 4.48 14.50 -29.54
C ALA A 42 4.81 15.78 -28.75
N MET A 43 3.90 16.22 -27.87
CA MET A 43 4.14 17.38 -27.00
C MET A 43 5.30 17.16 -26.03
N MET A 44 5.38 15.98 -25.38
CA MET A 44 6.50 15.67 -24.48
C MET A 44 7.84 15.57 -25.20
N LYS A 45 7.86 15.11 -26.46
CA LYS A 45 9.07 15.05 -27.27
C LYS A 45 9.61 16.44 -27.62
N ALA A 46 8.72 17.41 -27.83
CA ALA A 46 9.11 18.80 -28.12
C ALA A 46 9.71 19.52 -26.90
N ASN A 47 9.37 19.09 -25.68
CA ASN A 47 9.70 19.80 -24.45
C ASN A 47 10.94 19.24 -23.71
N LYS A 48 11.90 18.67 -24.44
CA LYS A 48 13.10 18.06 -23.85
C LYS A 48 14.01 19.18 -23.29
N PRO A 49 14.20 19.29 -21.96
CA PRO A 49 15.09 20.30 -21.41
C PRO A 49 16.55 20.00 -21.82
N PRO A 50 17.39 21.03 -22.03
CA PRO A 50 18.81 20.84 -22.25
C PRO A 50 19.45 20.16 -21.04
N ALA A 51 20.42 19.28 -21.29
CA ALA A 51 21.07 18.48 -20.26
C ALA A 51 21.69 19.36 -19.16
N PRO A 52 21.53 19.00 -17.87
CA PRO A 52 22.27 19.67 -16.81
C PRO A 52 23.75 19.31 -16.91
N SER A 53 24.63 20.32 -16.88
CA SER A 53 26.07 20.13 -16.76
C SER A 53 26.38 19.53 -15.39
N MET A 54 27.07 18.39 -15.37
CA MET A 54 27.56 17.79 -14.14
C MET A 54 28.82 18.53 -13.69
N GLU A 55 28.72 19.36 -12.66
CA GLU A 55 29.88 19.74 -11.86
C GLU A 55 30.13 18.67 -10.79
N MET A 56 31.36 18.18 -10.77
CA MET A 56 31.83 17.12 -9.89
C MET A 56 32.17 17.74 -8.52
N PRO A 57 31.63 17.25 -7.39
CA PRO A 57 32.01 17.73 -6.07
C PRO A 57 33.43 17.23 -5.69
N PRO A 58 34.24 18.04 -4.99
CA PRO A 58 35.59 17.65 -4.57
C PRO A 58 35.58 16.64 -3.41
N ALA A 59 36.66 15.87 -3.32
CA ALA A 59 36.84 14.74 -2.40
C ALA A 59 36.79 15.14 -0.90
N PRO A 60 36.29 14.26 -0.01
CA PRO A 60 36.26 14.53 1.42
C PRO A 60 37.65 14.36 2.06
N ALA A 61 38.06 15.32 2.87
CA ALA A 61 39.27 15.25 3.68
C ALA A 61 39.11 14.25 4.85
N HIS A 62 40.07 13.33 4.98
CA HIS A 62 40.14 12.39 6.11
C HIS A 62 40.50 13.13 7.41
N ARG A 63 39.65 12.98 8.42
CA ARG A 63 39.90 13.45 9.79
C ARG A 63 40.54 12.30 10.59
N PRO A 64 41.63 12.51 11.35
CA PRO A 64 42.19 11.46 12.19
C PRO A 64 41.29 11.18 13.40
N GLU A 65 41.11 9.89 13.70
CA GLU A 65 40.36 9.40 14.87
C GLU A 65 41.08 9.77 16.18
N PRO A 66 40.35 10.16 17.24
CA PRO A 66 40.94 10.34 18.56
C PRO A 66 41.28 8.99 19.22
N PRO A 67 42.30 8.95 20.09
CA PRO A 67 42.69 7.71 20.76
C PRO A 67 41.58 7.20 21.69
N ARG A 68 41.37 5.87 21.67
CA ARG A 68 40.42 5.16 22.54
C ARG A 68 40.77 5.41 24.00
N ALA A 69 39.85 6.05 24.72
CA ALA A 69 39.89 6.10 26.18
C ALA A 69 39.66 4.69 26.74
N VAL A 70 40.55 4.27 27.64
CA VAL A 70 40.38 3.03 28.41
C VAL A 70 39.23 3.25 29.42
N PRO A 71 38.22 2.37 29.49
CA PRO A 71 37.16 2.53 30.48
C PRO A 71 37.73 2.33 31.89
N PRO A 72 37.27 3.12 32.88
CA PRO A 72 37.67 2.94 34.27
C PRO A 72 37.23 1.57 34.80
N PRO A 73 37.91 1.04 35.85
CA PRO A 73 37.51 -0.21 36.47
C PRO A 73 36.10 -0.10 37.05
N TYR A 74 35.30 -1.15 36.81
CA TYR A 74 33.89 -1.22 37.19
C TYR A 74 33.75 -1.13 38.72
N GLN A 75 33.10 -0.08 39.22
CA GLN A 75 32.63 -0.04 40.60
C GLN A 75 31.20 -0.60 40.66
N PRO A 76 30.91 -1.56 41.55
CA PRO A 76 29.54 -1.99 41.76
C PRO A 76 28.73 -0.81 42.33
N PRO A 77 27.48 -0.60 41.87
CA PRO A 77 26.64 0.45 42.41
C PRO A 77 26.36 0.19 43.90
N PRO A 78 26.27 1.24 44.74
CA PRO A 78 25.85 1.08 46.13
C PRO A 78 24.45 0.45 46.16
N ARG A 79 24.23 -0.47 47.11
CA ARG A 79 22.91 -1.08 47.33
C ARG A 79 21.94 0.05 47.70
N VAL A 80 20.98 0.32 46.81
CA VAL A 80 19.84 1.19 47.12
C VAL A 80 19.06 0.57 48.30
N PRO A 81 18.65 1.36 49.31
CA PRO A 81 17.64 0.91 50.26
C PRO A 81 16.39 0.51 49.49
N GLU A 82 15.80 -0.62 49.85
CA GLU A 82 14.59 -1.13 49.23
C GLU A 82 13.47 -0.11 49.45
N VAL A 83 13.20 0.72 48.44
CA VAL A 83 12.09 1.66 48.46
C VAL A 83 10.82 0.82 48.47
N GLU A 84 10.05 0.94 49.56
CA GLU A 84 8.72 0.38 49.70
C GLU A 84 7.93 0.63 48.40
N ARG A 85 7.49 -0.45 47.74
CA ARG A 85 6.68 -0.35 46.52
C ARG A 85 5.45 0.51 46.83
N PRO A 86 5.22 1.61 46.11
CA PRO A 86 3.94 2.28 46.12
C PRO A 86 2.86 1.24 45.82
N ARG A 87 1.83 1.17 46.67
CA ARG A 87 0.69 0.25 46.48
C ARG A 87 0.16 0.42 45.07
N ASP A 88 0.02 -0.69 44.35
CA ASP A 88 -0.54 -0.70 43.00
C ASP A 88 -1.87 0.07 42.98
N PRO A 89 -2.10 0.95 41.99
CA PRO A 89 -3.39 1.60 41.86
C PRO A 89 -4.49 0.53 41.70
N PRO A 90 -5.70 0.76 42.25
CA PRO A 90 -6.79 -0.19 42.11
C PRO A 90 -7.01 -0.51 40.63
N ALA A 91 -7.19 -1.79 40.32
CA ALA A 91 -7.43 -2.26 38.97
C ALA A 91 -8.55 -1.43 38.32
N PRO A 92 -8.37 -0.96 37.07
CA PRO A 92 -9.41 -0.19 36.39
C PRO A 92 -10.68 -1.04 36.33
N ALA A 93 -11.81 -0.45 36.70
CA ALA A 93 -13.12 -1.08 36.62
C ALA A 93 -13.33 -1.69 35.22
N PRO A 94 -14.08 -2.81 35.10
CA PRO A 94 -14.39 -3.40 33.80
C PRO A 94 -15.05 -2.33 32.92
N GLN A 95 -14.31 -1.89 31.91
CA GLN A 95 -14.81 -0.92 30.95
C GLN A 95 -16.00 -1.57 30.21
N PRO A 96 -17.12 -0.86 30.03
CA PRO A 96 -18.21 -1.38 29.19
C PRO A 96 -17.63 -1.72 27.81
N PRO A 97 -18.12 -2.77 27.12
CA PRO A 97 -17.59 -3.15 25.82
C PRO A 97 -17.64 -1.91 24.93
N ALA A 98 -16.46 -1.46 24.50
CA ALA A 98 -16.32 -0.34 23.61
C ALA A 98 -17.26 -0.61 22.44
N ARG A 99 -18.34 0.15 22.30
CA ARG A 99 -19.26 -0.01 21.18
C ARG A 99 -18.42 0.12 19.92
N GLU A 100 -18.17 -1.01 19.26
CA GLU A 100 -17.30 -1.12 18.10
C GLU A 100 -17.81 -0.17 17.04
N ARG A 101 -17.22 1.04 17.00
CA ARG A 101 -17.50 1.96 15.93
C ARG A 101 -17.02 1.27 14.66
N PRO A 102 -17.88 1.09 13.65
CA PRO A 102 -17.46 0.45 12.42
C PRO A 102 -16.30 1.24 11.83
N VAL A 103 -15.14 0.59 11.75
CA VAL A 103 -13.98 1.17 11.08
C VAL A 103 -14.21 1.01 9.58
N PHE A 104 -14.05 2.08 8.82
CA PHE A 104 -14.16 2.04 7.37
C PHE A 104 -12.78 2.11 6.74
N CYS A 105 -12.60 1.41 5.63
CA CYS A 105 -11.39 1.52 4.85
C CYS A 105 -11.33 2.92 4.22
N ILE A 106 -10.28 3.68 4.56
CA ILE A 106 -10.04 5.02 4.02
C ILE A 106 -9.85 5.06 2.49
N HIS A 107 -9.72 3.91 1.82
CA HIS A 107 -9.42 3.82 0.40
C HIS A 107 -10.60 3.43 -0.49
N CYS A 108 -11.52 2.60 0.00
CA CYS A 108 -12.67 2.15 -0.77
C CYS A 108 -14.00 2.30 -0.03
N GLY A 109 -13.97 2.85 1.19
CA GLY A 109 -15.15 3.04 2.04
C GLY A 109 -15.77 1.75 2.55
N SER A 110 -15.21 0.58 2.23
CA SER A 110 -15.76 -0.69 2.70
C SER A 110 -15.52 -0.88 4.19
N ARG A 111 -16.47 -1.53 4.87
CA ARG A 111 -16.41 -1.80 6.30
C ARG A 111 -15.23 -2.74 6.60
N LEU A 112 -14.35 -2.33 7.49
CA LEU A 112 -13.24 -3.17 7.97
C LEU A 112 -13.75 -4.11 9.06
N PRO A 113 -13.25 -5.35 9.11
CA PRO A 113 -13.50 -6.22 10.25
C PRO A 113 -12.88 -5.60 11.51
N PRO A 114 -13.52 -5.70 12.69
CA PRO A 114 -12.97 -5.19 13.94
C PRO A 114 -11.60 -5.81 14.28
N ASP A 115 -11.37 -7.06 13.87
CA ASP A 115 -10.11 -7.79 14.05
C ASP A 115 -9.24 -7.86 12.77
N GLY A 116 -9.58 -7.07 11.75
CA GLY A 116 -9.01 -7.20 10.41
C GLY A 116 -7.81 -6.29 10.16
N PHE A 117 -6.63 -6.87 9.89
CA PHE A 117 -5.40 -6.15 9.51
C PHE A 117 -5.38 -5.62 8.07
N GLY A 118 -6.52 -5.66 7.38
CA GLY A 118 -6.60 -5.23 5.99
C GLY A 118 -8.01 -5.18 5.46
N CYS A 119 -8.21 -4.32 4.45
CA CYS A 119 -9.47 -4.25 3.74
C CYS A 119 -9.67 -5.49 2.86
N PRO A 120 -10.76 -6.26 3.03
CA PRO A 120 -11.00 -7.45 2.22
C PRO A 120 -11.16 -7.10 0.74
N VAL A 121 -11.69 -5.92 0.42
CA VAL A 121 -11.86 -5.44 -0.96
C VAL A 121 -10.52 -5.08 -1.60
N CYS A 122 -9.63 -4.41 -0.86
CA CYS A 122 -8.30 -4.06 -1.38
C CYS A 122 -7.41 -5.30 -1.50
N ALA A 123 -7.49 -6.20 -0.52
CA ALA A 123 -6.79 -7.49 -0.50
C ALA A 123 -7.28 -8.41 -1.64
N ALA A 124 -8.59 -8.50 -1.89
CA ALA A 124 -9.15 -9.28 -3.00
C ALA A 124 -8.68 -8.77 -4.38
N ARG A 125 -8.37 -7.47 -4.51
CA ARG A 125 -7.81 -6.88 -5.73
C ARG A 125 -6.28 -7.03 -5.83
N ASN A 126 -5.69 -7.87 -4.97
CA ASN A 126 -4.24 -8.10 -4.90
C ASN A 126 -3.43 -6.79 -4.81
N SER A 127 -3.98 -5.81 -4.10
CA SER A 127 -3.48 -4.44 -4.07
C SER A 127 -3.26 -3.99 -2.64
N ARG A 128 -2.15 -3.30 -2.40
CA ARG A 128 -1.80 -2.68 -1.12
C ARG A 128 -1.36 -1.24 -1.33
N ILE A 129 -1.33 -0.47 -0.27
CA ILE A 129 -0.93 0.94 -0.32
C ILE A 129 0.51 1.04 0.15
N CYS A 130 1.32 1.82 -0.57
CA CYS A 130 2.66 2.12 -0.12
C CYS A 130 2.59 3.02 1.14
N PRO A 131 3.16 2.61 2.29
CA PRO A 131 3.09 3.40 3.51
C PRO A 131 3.87 4.72 3.41
N ASN A 132 4.74 4.85 2.42
CA ASN A 132 5.58 6.04 2.25
C ASN A 132 4.95 7.13 1.39
N CYS A 133 4.16 6.77 0.38
CA CYS A 133 3.62 7.74 -0.60
C CYS A 133 2.13 7.59 -0.87
N GLY A 134 1.44 6.63 -0.23
CA GLY A 134 0.01 6.41 -0.42
C GLY A 134 -0.37 5.79 -1.78
N THR A 135 0.60 5.52 -2.67
CA THR A 135 0.29 4.92 -3.98
C THR A 135 -0.21 3.49 -3.82
N ARG A 136 -1.25 3.14 -4.58
CA ARG A 136 -1.75 1.78 -4.71
C ARG A 136 -0.81 0.96 -5.58
N VAL A 137 -0.29 -0.12 -5.04
CA VAL A 137 0.68 -1.02 -5.69
C VAL A 137 0.21 -2.46 -5.57
N ASN A 138 0.76 -3.34 -6.41
CA ASN A 138 0.47 -4.77 -6.31
C ASN A 138 1.00 -5.33 -4.98
N ILE A 139 0.28 -6.27 -4.38
CA ILE A 139 0.68 -6.94 -3.15
C ILE A 139 2.02 -7.69 -3.30
N THR A 140 2.33 -8.17 -4.50
CA THR A 140 3.58 -8.87 -4.82
C THR A 140 4.77 -7.94 -5.03
N MET A 141 4.54 -6.63 -5.21
CA MET A 141 5.64 -5.68 -5.44
C MET A 141 6.43 -5.46 -4.17
N VAL A 142 7.72 -5.79 -4.19
CA VAL A 142 8.67 -5.54 -3.10
C VAL A 142 9.04 -4.06 -3.01
N THR A 143 8.94 -3.32 -4.11
CA THR A 143 9.31 -1.90 -4.19
C THR A 143 8.19 -1.09 -4.80
N CYS A 144 7.92 0.10 -4.24
CA CYS A 144 6.93 1.00 -4.81
C CYS A 144 7.48 1.68 -6.08
N PRO A 145 6.74 1.69 -7.21
CA PRO A 145 7.21 2.33 -8.44
C PRO A 145 7.26 3.86 -8.35
N VAL A 146 6.50 4.47 -7.42
CA VAL A 146 6.45 5.93 -7.26
C VAL A 146 7.57 6.43 -6.35
N CYS A 147 7.63 5.95 -5.10
CA CYS A 147 8.63 6.42 -4.13
C CYS A 147 9.90 5.57 -4.06
N ARG A 148 9.98 4.45 -4.80
CA ARG A 148 11.11 3.53 -4.85
C ARG A 148 11.55 2.93 -3.50
N ARG A 149 10.77 3.11 -2.44
CA ARG A 149 11.02 2.50 -1.13
C ARG A 149 10.55 1.06 -1.09
N VAL A 150 11.25 0.25 -0.30
CA VAL A 150 10.91 -1.14 -0.02
C VAL A 150 9.59 -1.19 0.73
N MET A 151 8.72 -2.09 0.28
CA MET A 151 7.44 -2.38 0.87
C MET A 151 7.62 -3.40 2.00
N PRO A 152 7.00 -3.22 3.18
CA PRO A 152 7.07 -4.21 4.24
C PRO A 152 6.49 -5.55 3.75
N PRO A 153 6.99 -6.70 4.22
CA PRO A 153 6.44 -7.99 3.84
C PRO A 153 4.96 -8.07 4.21
N VAL A 154 4.18 -8.69 3.34
CA VAL A 154 2.80 -9.04 3.65
C VAL A 154 2.91 -10.19 4.65
N VAL A 155 2.69 -9.93 5.93
CA VAL A 155 2.60 -11.00 6.92
C VAL A 155 1.20 -11.62 6.80
N PRO A 156 1.06 -12.85 6.25
CA PRO A 156 -0.19 -13.58 6.41
C PRO A 156 -0.34 -13.88 7.90
N TYR A 157 -1.50 -13.55 8.46
CA TYR A 157 -1.79 -13.85 9.86
C TYR A 157 -1.76 -15.38 10.07
N GLN A 158 -0.80 -15.90 10.84
CA GLN A 158 -1.00 -17.20 11.48
C GLN A 158 -1.99 -16.98 12.63
N ARG A 159 -3.19 -17.52 12.50
CA ARG A 159 -4.09 -17.70 13.66
C ARG A 159 -3.41 -18.72 14.58
N HIS A 160 -3.04 -18.29 15.78
CA HIS A 160 -2.82 -19.17 16.92
C HIS A 160 -4.15 -19.40 17.64
#